data_AF-A0A1A5DAU2-F1
#
_entry.id   AF-A0A1A5DAU2-F1
#
_cell.length_a   1.000
_cell.length_b   1.000
_cell.length_c   1.000
_cell.angle_alpha   90.00
_cell.angle_beta   90.00
_cell.angle_gamma   90.00
#
_symmetry.space_group_name_H-M   'P 1'
#
loop_
_entity.id
_entity.type
_entity.pdbx_description
1 polymer ?
#
loop_
_entity_poly.entity_id
_entity_poly.type
_entity_poly.pdbx_seq_one_letter_code
_entity_poly.pdbx_strand_id
1 'polypeptide(L)'
;MKIRDLVRHWEQNARGRMTSHSYSIPLDVETAARLAALHDMYPKRSVEELLGELVGSALEELEASFPYVKGQKVVALDEQGDPLYEDVGPTPRFLQLSRKYLHELTGHKEEPSHS
;
A
#
# COMPACT_ATOMS: atom_id res chain seq x y z
N MET A 1 -7.89 -1.68 0.68
CA MET A 1 -8.50 -2.99 0.99
C MET A 1 -8.16 -3.32 2.44
N LYS A 2 -9.10 -3.78 3.27
CA LYS A 2 -8.72 -4.20 4.62
C LYS A 2 -7.94 -5.51 4.50
N ILE A 3 -6.96 -5.77 5.37
CA ILE A 3 -6.21 -7.04 5.40
C ILE A 3 -7.14 -8.27 5.43
N ARG A 4 -8.32 -8.12 6.04
CA ARG A 4 -9.36 -9.15 6.14
C ARG A 4 -10.03 -9.48 4.79
N ASP A 5 -9.94 -8.58 3.80
CA ASP A 5 -10.53 -8.75 2.47
C ASP A 5 -9.55 -9.42 1.49
N LEU A 6 -8.26 -9.55 1.85
CA LEU A 6 -7.23 -10.20 1.02
C LEU A 6 -7.62 -11.62 0.60
N VAL A 7 -8.12 -12.42 1.54
CA VAL A 7 -8.48 -13.82 1.26
C VAL A 7 -9.54 -13.91 0.17
N ARG A 8 -10.57 -13.05 0.21
CA ARG A 8 -11.61 -12.99 -0.81
C ARG A 8 -11.07 -12.50 -2.14
N HIS A 9 -10.13 -11.55 -2.12
CA HIS A 9 -9.48 -11.05 -3.33
C HIS A 9 -8.62 -12.13 -4.00
N TRP A 10 -7.87 -12.93 -3.22
CA TRP A 10 -7.06 -14.04 -3.71
C TRP A 10 -7.89 -15.10 -4.43
N GLU A 11 -9.11 -15.34 -3.95
CA GLU A 11 -10.04 -16.29 -4.57
C GLU A 11 -10.61 -15.79 -5.90
N GLN A 12 -10.61 -14.47 -6.15
CA GLN A 12 -11.38 -13.85 -7.24
C GLN A 12 -10.54 -13.21 -8.34
N ASN A 13 -9.32 -12.73 -8.07
CA ASN A 13 -8.56 -11.92 -9.02
C ASN A 13 -7.11 -12.39 -9.22
N ALA A 14 -6.61 -12.22 -10.45
CA ALA A 14 -5.24 -12.52 -10.84
C ALA A 14 -4.55 -11.27 -11.43
N ARG A 15 -3.63 -10.72 -10.63
CA ARG A 15 -2.44 -9.92 -11.00
C ARG A 15 -2.61 -8.42 -11.29
N GLY A 16 -1.80 -7.62 -10.59
CA GLY A 16 -1.48 -6.21 -10.86
C GLY A 16 -0.05 -6.02 -11.40
N ARG A 17 0.28 -4.80 -11.85
CA ARG A 17 1.63 -4.45 -12.35
C ARG A 17 2.64 -4.42 -11.20
N MET A 18 3.74 -5.14 -11.34
CA MET A 18 4.86 -5.15 -10.38
C MET A 18 5.99 -4.21 -10.82
N THR A 19 6.68 -3.61 -9.85
CA THR A 19 7.93 -2.87 -10.09
C THR A 19 9.11 -3.85 -10.21
N SER A 20 10.23 -3.40 -10.79
CA SER A 20 11.48 -4.18 -10.84
C SER A 20 12.30 -4.08 -9.54
N HIS A 21 11.88 -3.26 -8.57
CA HIS A 21 12.54 -3.16 -7.28
C HIS A 21 12.17 -4.35 -6.39
N SER A 22 13.19 -5.08 -5.92
CA SER A 22 13.05 -6.15 -4.95
C SER A 22 13.63 -5.73 -3.60
N TYR A 23 12.97 -6.16 -2.53
CA TYR A 23 13.46 -6.03 -1.16
C TYR A 23 13.73 -7.43 -0.62
N SER A 24 14.91 -7.64 -0.03
CA SER A 24 15.21 -8.84 0.75
C SER A 24 15.07 -8.49 2.22
N ILE A 25 14.14 -9.14 2.91
CA ILE A 25 13.86 -8.92 4.32
C ILE A 25 14.13 -10.22 5.09
N PRO A 26 14.98 -10.20 6.13
CA PRO A 26 15.04 -11.31 7.08
C PRO A 26 13.77 -11.32 7.90
N LEU A 27 13.13 -12.48 8.02
CA LEU A 27 11.95 -12.70 8.85
C LEU A 27 12.36 -13.38 10.15
N ASP A 28 11.68 -13.06 11.25
CA ASP A 28 11.75 -13.89 12.44
C ASP A 28 11.11 -15.28 12.15
N VAL A 29 11.46 -16.26 12.99
CA VAL A 29 11.09 -17.66 12.78
C VAL A 29 9.56 -17.84 12.74
N GLU A 30 8.82 -17.11 13.57
CA GLU A 30 7.36 -17.23 13.66
C GLU A 30 6.69 -16.70 12.40
N THR A 31 7.14 -15.52 11.92
CA THR A 31 6.64 -14.94 10.67
C THR A 31 6.96 -15.82 9.47
N ALA A 32 8.18 -16.38 9.40
CA ALA A 32 8.57 -17.31 8.34
C ALA A 32 7.71 -18.59 8.35
N ALA A 33 7.44 -19.17 9.53
CA ALA A 33 6.59 -20.34 9.66
C ALA A 33 5.14 -20.07 9.24
N ARG A 34 4.58 -18.91 9.62
CA ARG A 34 3.22 -18.50 9.21
C ARG A 34 3.11 -18.29 7.70
N LEU A 35 4.13 -17.73 7.08
CA LEU A 35 4.16 -17.52 5.64
C LEU A 35 4.26 -18.85 4.88
N ALA A 36 5.06 -19.80 5.37
CA ALA A 36 5.11 -21.15 4.82
C ALA A 36 3.75 -21.86 4.94
N ALA A 37 3.10 -21.79 6.10
CA ALA A 37 1.77 -22.35 6.30
C ALA A 37 0.73 -21.73 5.35
N LEU A 38 0.82 -20.41 5.10
CA LEU A 38 -0.08 -19.73 4.16
C LEU A 38 0.14 -20.20 2.72
N HIS A 39 1.39 -20.43 2.31
CA HIS A 39 1.70 -21.00 1.01
C HIS A 39 1.16 -22.41 0.86
N ASP A 40 1.29 -23.25 1.88
CA ASP A 40 0.71 -24.61 1.90
C ASP A 40 -0.82 -24.60 1.74
N MET A 41 -1.50 -23.62 2.36
CA MET A 41 -2.95 -23.44 2.21
C MET A 41 -3.34 -22.95 0.81
N TYR A 42 -2.49 -22.13 0.17
CA TYR A 42 -2.75 -21.51 -1.13
C TYR A 42 -1.60 -21.78 -2.13
N PRO A 43 -1.39 -23.03 -2.54
CA PRO A 43 -0.17 -23.44 -3.28
C PRO A 43 -0.06 -22.85 -4.69
N LYS A 44 -1.14 -22.24 -5.21
CA LYS A 44 -1.15 -21.53 -6.49
C LYS A 44 -0.57 -20.12 -6.41
N ARG A 45 -0.27 -19.62 -5.21
CA ARG A 45 0.30 -18.28 -4.96
C ARG A 45 1.75 -18.42 -4.56
N SER A 46 2.63 -17.64 -5.17
CA SER A 46 4.03 -17.60 -4.73
C SER A 46 4.16 -16.89 -3.38
N VAL A 47 5.23 -17.18 -2.65
CA VAL A 47 5.51 -16.51 -1.37
C VAL A 47 5.69 -15.00 -1.57
N GLU A 48 6.29 -14.59 -2.69
CA GLU A 48 6.47 -13.19 -3.07
C GLU A 48 5.13 -12.49 -3.36
N GLU A 49 4.20 -13.17 -4.04
CA GLU A 49 2.84 -12.66 -4.27
C GLU A 49 2.12 -12.46 -2.93
N LEU A 50 2.16 -13.46 -2.05
CA LEU A 50 1.56 -13.37 -0.71
C LEU A 50 2.14 -12.22 0.11
N LEU A 51 3.47 -12.09 0.14
CA LEU A 51 4.16 -11.00 0.83
C LEU A 51 3.79 -9.64 0.24
N GLY A 52 3.78 -9.51 -1.08
CA GLY A 52 3.43 -8.25 -1.75
C GLY A 52 2.03 -7.78 -1.38
N GLU A 53 1.06 -8.69 -1.37
CA GLU A 53 -0.34 -8.38 -1.03
C GLU A 53 -0.53 -8.08 0.47
N LEU A 54 0.17 -8.80 1.35
CA LEU A 54 0.18 -8.54 2.80
C LEU A 54 0.78 -7.16 3.12
N VAL A 55 1.94 -6.83 2.52
CA VAL A 55 2.60 -5.54 2.71
C VAL A 55 1.73 -4.41 2.16
N GLY A 56 1.14 -4.57 0.97
CA GLY A 56 0.23 -3.58 0.40
C GLY A 56 -0.95 -3.29 1.33
N SER A 57 -1.60 -4.34 1.85
CA SER A 57 -2.73 -4.18 2.77
C SER A 57 -2.33 -3.57 4.11
N ALA A 58 -1.17 -3.94 4.65
CA ALA A 58 -0.66 -3.36 5.89
C ALA A 58 -0.35 -1.86 5.74
N LEU A 59 0.17 -1.43 4.58
CA LEU A 59 0.42 -0.02 4.29
C LEU A 59 -0.88 0.79 4.17
N GLU A 60 -1.91 0.23 3.54
CA GLU A 60 -3.24 0.86 3.46
C GLU A 60 -3.90 0.98 4.84
N GLU A 61 -3.78 -0.07 5.67
CA GLU A 61 -4.30 -0.05 7.05
C GLU A 61 -3.52 0.95 7.92
N LEU A 62 -2.20 1.02 7.75
CA LEU A 62 -1.37 2.03 8.41
C LEU A 62 -1.77 3.45 7.98
N GLU A 63 -1.96 3.71 6.69
CA GLU A 63 -2.42 5.01 6.18
C GLU A 63 -3.77 5.40 6.82
N ALA A 64 -4.72 4.47 6.87
CA ALA A 64 -6.04 4.69 7.47
C ALA A 64 -5.98 4.90 8.99
N SER A 65 -4.91 4.45 9.65
CA SER A 65 -4.72 4.61 11.10
C SER A 65 -4.18 6.00 11.49
N PHE A 66 -3.75 6.81 10.53
CA PHE A 66 -3.19 8.12 10.80
C PHE A 66 -4.23 9.09 11.39
N PRO A 67 -3.89 9.82 12.47
CA PRO A 67 -4.81 10.75 13.08
C PRO A 67 -5.03 11.96 12.18
N TYR A 68 -6.30 12.33 11.98
CA TYR A 68 -6.64 13.64 11.44
C TYR A 68 -6.22 14.73 12.43
N VAL A 69 -5.49 15.73 11.95
CA VAL A 69 -5.16 16.92 12.74
C VAL A 69 -5.74 18.14 12.06
N LYS A 70 -6.72 18.77 12.71
CA LYS A 70 -7.42 19.94 12.19
C LYS A 70 -6.47 21.14 12.03
N GLY A 71 -6.30 21.63 10.81
CA GLY A 71 -5.58 22.87 10.53
C GLY A 71 -6.44 24.13 10.71
N GLN A 72 -5.89 25.28 10.33
CA GLN A 72 -6.58 26.57 10.47
C GLN A 72 -7.37 26.96 9.22
N LYS A 73 -7.00 26.41 8.05
CA LYS A 73 -7.64 26.74 6.79
C LYS A 73 -8.91 25.91 6.57
N VAL A 74 -10.00 26.59 6.20
CA VAL A 74 -11.21 25.95 5.65
C VAL A 74 -10.93 25.58 4.19
N VAL A 75 -11.12 24.30 3.84
CA VAL A 75 -10.84 23.76 2.50
C VAL A 75 -12.10 23.44 1.70
N ALA A 76 -13.22 23.19 2.38
CA ALA A 76 -14.51 22.94 1.75
C ALA A 76 -15.65 23.27 2.73
N LEU A 77 -16.87 23.33 2.21
CA LEU A 77 -18.10 23.25 2.99
C LEU A 77 -18.73 21.88 2.73
N ASP A 78 -19.28 21.24 3.75
CA ASP A 78 -20.01 19.99 3.59
C ASP A 78 -21.45 20.20 3.08
N GLU A 79 -22.23 19.11 2.98
CA GLU A 79 -23.61 19.13 2.48
C GLU A 79 -24.57 19.97 3.36
N GLN A 80 -24.21 20.22 4.62
CA GLN A 80 -24.97 21.03 5.56
C GLN A 80 -24.46 22.48 5.62
N GLY A 81 -23.38 22.78 4.90
CA GLY A 81 -22.73 24.09 4.90
C GLY A 81 -21.69 24.27 6.01
N ASP A 82 -21.35 23.21 6.75
CA ASP A 82 -20.35 23.28 7.82
C ASP A 82 -18.92 23.32 7.24
N PRO A 83 -18.02 24.12 7.82
CA PRO A 83 -16.66 24.25 7.33
C PRO A 83 -15.83 22.98 7.58
N LEU A 84 -15.36 22.36 6.50
CA LEU A 84 -14.35 21.32 6.54
C LEU A 84 -12.95 21.96 6.54
N TYR A 85 -12.13 21.60 7.52
CA TYR A 85 -10.78 22.14 7.68
C TYR A 85 -9.74 21.21 7.08
N GLU A 86 -8.64 21.79 6.63
CA GLU A 86 -7.49 21.01 6.16
C GLU A 86 -7.01 20.00 7.22
N ASP A 87 -6.46 18.89 6.74
CA ASP A 87 -5.68 17.98 7.57
C ASP A 87 -4.21 18.46 7.54
N VAL A 88 -3.64 18.72 8.72
CA VAL A 88 -2.21 19.01 8.91
C VAL A 88 -1.49 17.86 9.62
N GLY A 89 -2.12 16.69 9.68
CA GLY A 89 -1.58 15.46 10.26
C GLY A 89 -0.57 14.74 9.37
N PRO A 90 -0.22 13.49 9.70
CA PRO A 90 0.75 12.71 8.94
C PRO A 90 0.23 12.21 7.58
N THR A 91 -1.09 12.05 7.41
CA THR A 91 -1.73 11.58 6.16
C THR A 91 -1.33 12.38 4.92
N PRO A 92 -1.50 13.72 4.86
CA PRO A 92 -1.12 14.50 3.67
C PRO A 92 0.37 14.38 3.34
N ARG A 93 1.24 14.29 4.36
CA ARG A 93 2.69 14.10 4.15
C ARG A 93 2.99 12.73 3.57
N PHE A 94 2.39 11.66 4.10
CA PHE A 94 2.56 10.31 3.58
C PHE A 94 2.11 10.23 2.12
N LEU A 95 0.91 10.75 1.80
CA LEU A 95 0.39 10.77 0.43
C LEU A 95 1.28 11.55 -0.54
N GLN A 96 1.83 12.69 -0.12
CA GLN A 96 2.76 13.46 -0.94
C GLN A 96 4.03 12.66 -1.26
N LEU A 97 4.64 12.03 -0.25
CA LEU A 97 5.84 11.22 -0.42
C LEU A 97 5.56 9.98 -1.29
N SER A 98 4.45 9.28 -1.05
CA SER A 98 4.05 8.11 -1.84
C SER A 98 3.89 8.45 -3.32
N ARG A 99 3.29 9.60 -3.65
CA ARG A 99 3.17 10.09 -5.03
C ARG A 99 4.53 10.43 -5.65
N LYS A 100 5.41 11.09 -4.90
CA LYS A 100 6.77 11.40 -5.34
C LYS A 100 7.52 10.13 -5.72
N TYR A 101 7.56 9.15 -4.82
CA TYR A 101 8.29 7.90 -5.05
C TYR A 101 7.63 7.04 -6.13
N LEU A 102 6.29 7.04 -6.24
CA LEU A 102 5.62 6.37 -7.36
C LEU A 102 6.08 6.95 -8.70
N HIS A 103 6.11 8.28 -8.83
CA HIS A 103 6.59 8.92 -10.06
C HIS A 103 8.05 8.57 -10.37
N GLU A 104 8.95 8.60 -9.37
CA GLU A 104 10.35 8.21 -9.54
C GLU A 104 10.49 6.75 -10.02
N LEU A 105 9.73 5.83 -9.43
CA LEU A 105 9.76 4.40 -9.75
C LEU A 105 9.13 4.05 -11.09
N THR A 106 8.17 4.84 -11.56
CA THR A 106 7.54 4.63 -12.88
C THR A 106 8.18 5.44 -14.00
N GLY A 107 8.78 6.60 -13.70
CA GLY A 107 9.41 7.50 -14.67
C GLY A 107 10.77 7.01 -15.17
N HIS A 108 11.49 6.18 -14.41
CA HIS A 108 12.74 5.53 -14.87
C HIS A 108 12.54 4.41 -15.91
N LYS A 109 11.30 4.14 -16.36
CA LYS A 109 11.02 3.15 -17.41
C LYS A 109 11.07 3.71 -18.85
N GLU A 110 11.29 5.01 -19.04
CA GLU A 110 11.17 5.69 -20.35
C GLU A 110 12.47 6.27 -20.94
N GLU A 111 13.66 5.83 -20.51
CA GLU A 111 14.88 6.10 -21.28
C GLU A 111 15.16 4.97 -22.28
N PRO A 112 14.80 5.11 -23.58
CA PRO A 112 15.29 4.21 -24.60
C PRO A 112 16.78 4.48 -24.79
N SER A 113 17.59 3.46 -24.48
CA SER A 113 18.97 3.34 -24.94
C SER A 113 19.00 3.38 -26.47
N HIS A 114 19.11 4.56 -27.06
CA HIS A 114 19.46 4.69 -28.47
C HIS A 114 20.97 4.54 -28.59
N SER A 115 21.39 3.35 -29.04
CA SER A 115 22.68 3.12 -29.71
C SER A 115 22.47 3.09 -31.22
#